data_AF-A0A9D6XVQ2-F1
#
_entry.id   AF-A0A9D6XVQ2-F1
#
_cell.length_a   1.000
_cell.length_b   1.000
_cell.length_c   1.000
_cell.angle_alpha   90.00
_cell.angle_beta   90.00
_cell.angle_gamma   90.00
#
_symmetry.space_group_name_H-M   'P 1'
#
loop_
_entity.id
_entity.type
_entity.pdbx_description
1 polymer ?
#
loop_
_entity_poly.entity_id
_entity_poly.type
_entity_poly.pdbx_seq_one_letter_code
_entity_poly.pdbx_strand_id
1 'polypeptide(L)' 'MARLNTETVRIIQSPEEKQRLAKVGVDAATSTPAGFADYMRADVVKWSRVIREAKIQIIE' A
#
# COMPACT_ATOMS: atom_id res chain seq x y z
N MET A 1 6.32 -6.61 -15.46
CA MET A 1 6.25 -6.15 -14.06
C MET A 1 7.43 -5.25 -13.66
N ALA A 2 8.69 -5.64 -13.91
CA ALA A 2 9.86 -4.83 -13.50
C ALA A 2 9.84 -3.38 -14.02
N ARG A 3 9.65 -3.17 -15.34
CA ARG A 3 9.61 -1.82 -15.92
C ARG A 3 8.50 -0.95 -15.31
N LEU A 4 7.29 -1.47 -15.16
CA LEU A 4 6.18 -0.72 -14.56
C LEU A 4 6.53 -0.26 -13.14
N ASN A 5 7.02 -1.18 -12.30
CA ASN A 5 7.43 -0.83 -10.94
C ASN A 5 8.53 0.24 -10.94
N THR A 6 9.55 0.11 -11.79
CA THR A 6 10.62 1.11 -11.92
C THR A 6 10.08 2.50 -12.28
N GLU A 7 9.17 2.60 -13.25
CA GLU A 7 8.57 3.87 -13.64
C GLU A 7 7.68 4.44 -12.52
N THR A 8 6.87 3.61 -11.85
CA THR A 8 6.04 4.02 -10.72
C THR A 8 6.89 4.55 -9.56
N VAL A 9 7.97 3.84 -9.20
CA VAL A 9 8.90 4.25 -8.16
C VAL A 9 9.52 5.61 -8.52
N ARG A 10 9.96 5.79 -9.76
CA ARG A 10 10.54 7.06 -10.22
C ARG A 10 9.57 8.23 -10.08
N ILE A 11 8.31 8.04 -10.48
CA ILE A 11 7.28 9.09 -10.42
C ILE A 11 6.97 9.46 -8.97
N ILE A 12 6.66 8.47 -8.12
CA ILE A 12 6.34 8.68 -6.70
C ILE A 12 7.53 9.34 -5.96
N GLN A 13 8.76 9.00 -6.33
CA GLN A 13 9.94 9.56 -5.68
C GLN A 13 10.30 10.98 -6.14
N SER A 14 9.67 11.48 -7.21
CA SER A 14 9.93 12.83 -7.71
C SER A 14 9.53 13.90 -6.68
N PRO A 15 10.26 15.03 -6.59
CA PRO A 15 9.94 16.09 -5.64
C PRO A 15 8.53 16.67 -5.83
N GLU A 16 8.09 16.82 -7.07
CA GLU A 16 6.74 17.32 -7.39
C GLU A 16 5.67 16.37 -6.86
N GLU A 17 5.80 15.07 -7.14
CA GLU A 17 4.79 14.10 -6.74
C GLU A 17 4.76 13.91 -5.22
N LYS A 18 5.92 13.89 -4.56
CA LYS A 18 5.99 13.90 -3.09
C LYS A 18 5.25 15.09 -2.49
N GLN A 19 5.42 16.29 -3.05
CA GLN A 19 4.70 17.48 -2.59
C GLN A 19 3.19 17.37 -2.84
N ARG A 20 2.77 16.83 -3.99
CA ARG A 20 1.34 16.62 -4.30
C ARG A 20 0.70 15.64 -3.32
N LEU A 21 1.35 14.51 -3.05
CA LEU A 21 0.86 13.50 -2.10
C LEU A 21 0.84 14.02 -0.67
N ALA A 22 1.87 14.75 -0.24
CA ALA A 22 1.91 15.36 1.08
C ALA A 22 0.78 16.40 1.29
N LYS A 23 0.41 17.16 0.25
CA LYS A 23 -0.71 18.13 0.32
C LYS A 23 -2.06 17.48 0.61
N VAL A 24 -2.24 16.22 0.26
CA VAL A 24 -3.46 15.44 0.55
C VAL A 24 -3.29 14.53 1.76
N GLY A 25 -2.23 14.70 2.55
CA GLY A 25 -1.95 13.93 3.77
C GLY A 25 -1.43 12.51 3.51
N VAL A 26 -0.95 12.22 2.30
CA VAL A 26 -0.40 10.91 1.95
C VAL A 26 1.11 10.90 2.13
N ASP A 27 1.59 9.98 2.97
CA ASP A 27 3.00 9.61 3.04
C ASP A 27 3.24 8.38 2.15
N ALA A 28 3.97 8.58 1.05
CA ALA A 28 4.08 7.59 -0.01
C ALA A 28 5.30 6.69 0.17
N ALA A 29 5.06 5.39 0.30
CA ALA A 29 6.09 4.36 0.30
C ALA A 29 6.11 3.57 -1.03
N THR A 30 7.28 3.05 -1.39
CA THR A 30 7.46 2.20 -2.57
C THR A 30 8.19 0.92 -2.18
N SER A 31 7.96 -0.17 -2.91
CA SER A 31 8.58 -1.46 -2.67
C SER A 31 8.82 -2.23 -3.98
N THR A 32 9.41 -3.42 -3.88
CA THR A 32 9.50 -4.36 -5.00
C THR A 32 8.16 -5.08 -5.19
N PRO A 33 7.86 -5.63 -6.39
CA PRO A 33 6.65 -6.41 -6.60
C PRO A 33 6.50 -7.60 -5.65
N ALA A 34 7.61 -8.29 -5.34
CA ALA A 34 7.63 -9.38 -4.37
C ALA A 34 7.34 -8.88 -2.95
N GLY A 35 7.99 -7.79 -2.53
CA GLY A 35 7.75 -7.19 -1.21
C GLY A 35 6.30 -6.71 -1.03
N PHE A 36 5.69 -6.16 -2.08
CA PHE A 36 4.27 -5.80 -2.04
C PHE A 36 3.36 -7.03 -1.95
N ALA A 37 3.67 -8.11 -2.67
CA ALA A 37 2.91 -9.35 -2.57
C ALA A 37 3.00 -9.98 -1.17
N ASP A 38 4.18 -9.93 -0.55
CA ASP A 38 4.39 -10.41 0.83
C ASP A 38 3.64 -9.54 1.84
N TYR A 39 3.68 -8.21 1.68
CA TYR A 39 2.91 -7.26 2.49
C TYR A 39 1.41 -7.58 2.44
N MET A 40 0.84 -7.72 1.24
CA MET A 40 -0.59 -8.02 1.07
C MET A 40 -0.98 -9.34 1.73
N ARG A 41 -0.16 -10.39 1.61
CA ARG A 41 -0.42 -11.68 2.27
C ARG A 41 -0.43 -11.54 3.80
N ALA A 42 0.53 -10.80 4.36
CA ALA A 42 0.58 -10.54 5.79
C ALA A 42 -0.61 -9.71 6.28
N ASP A 43 -0.99 -8.68 5.53
CA ASP A 43 -2.07 -7.78 5.92
C ASP A 43 -3.43 -8.48 5.88
N VAL A 44 -3.68 -9.34 4.88
CA VAL A 44 -4.88 -10.18 4.82
C VAL A 44 -4.98 -11.09 6.04
N VAL A 45 -3.88 -11.75 6.45
CA VAL A 45 -3.87 -12.61 7.65
C VAL A 45 -4.19 -11.80 8.90
N LYS A 46 -3.54 -10.63 9.06
CA LYS A 46 -3.73 -9.73 10.20
C LYS A 46 -5.18 -9.26 10.29
N TRP A 47 -5.72 -8.68 9.23
CA TRP A 47 -7.06 -8.10 9.26
C TRP A 47 -8.16 -9.17 9.33
N SER A 48 -7.95 -10.34 8.71
CA SER A 48 -8.86 -11.48 8.89
C SER A 48 -8.95 -11.92 10.35
N ARG A 49 -7.83 -11.90 11.08
CA ARG A 49 -7.80 -12.20 12.51
C ARG A 49 -8.57 -11.13 13.30
N VAL A 50 -8.27 -9.85 13.07
CA VAL A 50 -8.95 -8.74 13.74
C VAL A 50 -10.47 -8.81 13.54
N ILE A 51 -10.94 -9.01 12.31
CA ILE A 51 -12.36 -9.11 11.98
C ILE A 51 -13.04 -10.23 12.77
N ARG A 52 -12.44 -11.43 12.79
CA ARG A 52 -12.99 -12.59 13.52
C ARG A 52 -13.02 -12.36 15.03
N GLU A 53 -11.93 -11.85 15.60
CA GLU A 53 -11.81 -11.62 17.04
C GLU A 53 -12.77 -10.52 17.52
N ALA A 54 -12.92 -9.44 16.74
CA ALA A 54 -13.81 -8.32 17.05
C ALA A 54 -15.28 -8.56 16.62
N LYS A 55 -15.59 -9.70 16.00
CA LYS A 55 -16.94 -10.05 15.47
C LYS A 55 -17.52 -8.96 14.56
N ILE A 56 -16.68 -8.35 13.73
CA ILE A 56 -17.08 -7.29 12.81
C ILE A 56 -17.87 -7.92 11.66
N GLN A 57 -19.08 -7.39 11.40
CA GLN A 57 -19.92 -7.78 10.27
C GLN A 57 -20.12 -6.58 9.34
N ILE A 58 -20.19 -6.84 8.05
CA ILE A 58 -20.58 -5.81 7.07
C ILE A 58 -22.07 -5.56 7.24
N ILE A 59 -22.44 -4.29 7.39
CA ILE A 59 -23.82 -3.85 7.42
C ILE A 59 -24.10 -3.33 6.01
N GLU A 60 -24.96 -4.02 5.26
CA GLU A 60 -25.49 -3.55 3.98
C GLU A 60 -26.66 -2.60 4.19
#